data_AF-A0A427AZS3-F1
#
_entry.id   AF-A0A427AZS3-F1
#
_cell.length_a   1.000
_cell.length_b   1.000
_cell.length_c   1.000
_cell.angle_alpha   90.00
_cell.angle_beta   90.00
_cell.angle_gamma   90.00
#
_symmetry.space_group_name_H-M   'P 1'
#
loop_
_entity.id
_entity.type
_entity.pdbx_description
1 polymer ?
#
loop_
_entity_poly.entity_id
_entity_poly.type
_entity_poly.pdbx_seq_one_letter_code
_entity_poly.pdbx_strand_id
1 'polypeptide(L)'
;MPQPPVERVTVTPIVPRKNVVGHSPEMMNTTPTSVRSFSVGDLQQYTDSFSEENLIREDRLGKVYLAQSSDGKLLEIMKLDNVNSRVPADDFLELVLAVSELRHPNILELVGYCAEFDQRLLVYKYFGKKTLHDILHAGDDPSARLSWTARLEVALGAAKALE
;
A
#
# COMPACT_ATOMS: atom_id res chain seq x y z
N MET A 1 -4.83 -37.43 -78.08
CA MET A 1 -4.34 -38.09 -76.86
C MET A 1 -5.01 -37.44 -75.66
N PRO A 2 -5.55 -38.20 -74.70
CA PRO A 2 -6.12 -37.60 -73.49
C PRO A 2 -4.99 -37.05 -72.60
N GLN A 3 -5.19 -35.87 -72.02
CA GLN A 3 -4.28 -35.28 -71.05
C GLN A 3 -4.45 -35.97 -69.68
N PRO A 4 -3.37 -36.17 -68.90
CA PRO A 4 -3.48 -36.76 -67.58
C PRO A 4 -4.22 -35.82 -66.61
N PRO A 5 -4.85 -36.34 -65.55
CA PRO A 5 -5.61 -35.52 -64.62
C PRO A 5 -4.67 -34.58 -63.85
N VAL A 6 -5.07 -33.31 -63.74
CA VAL A 6 -4.35 -32.31 -62.96
C VAL A 6 -4.67 -32.53 -61.48
N GLU A 7 -3.70 -33.02 -60.72
CA GLU A 7 -3.81 -33.16 -59.28
C GLU A 7 -3.75 -31.75 -58.65
N ARG A 8 -4.80 -31.37 -57.91
CA ARG A 8 -4.83 -30.09 -57.18
C ARG A 8 -3.94 -30.21 -55.94
N VAL A 9 -2.77 -29.60 -55.99
CA VAL A 9 -1.95 -29.39 -54.78
C VAL A 9 -2.48 -28.14 -54.06
N THR A 10 -3.26 -28.35 -53.00
CA THR A 10 -3.61 -27.28 -52.08
C THR A 10 -2.42 -27.03 -51.16
N VAL A 11 -1.69 -25.93 -51.38
CA VAL A 11 -0.66 -25.47 -50.46
C VAL A 11 -1.36 -24.81 -49.27
N THR A 12 -1.39 -25.48 -48.12
CA THR A 12 -1.74 -24.82 -46.86
C THR A 12 -0.55 -23.97 -46.42
N PRO A 13 -0.73 -22.66 -46.13
CA PRO A 13 0.35 -21.84 -45.61
C PRO A 13 0.76 -22.37 -44.23
N ILE A 14 2.05 -22.63 -44.05
CA ILE A 14 2.62 -22.92 -42.74
C ILE A 14 2.57 -21.62 -41.94
N VAL A 15 1.53 -21.47 -41.13
CA VAL A 15 1.47 -20.40 -40.14
C VAL A 15 2.50 -20.73 -39.06
N PRO A 16 3.49 -19.86 -38.77
CA PRO A 16 4.37 -20.07 -37.63
C PRO A 16 3.49 -20.13 -36.38
N ARG A 17 3.59 -21.23 -35.62
CA ARG A 17 2.98 -21.32 -34.29
C ARG A 17 3.57 -20.20 -33.43
N LYS A 18 2.82 -19.11 -33.24
CA LYS A 18 3.05 -18.23 -32.09
C LYS A 18 2.72 -19.07 -30.87
N ASN A 19 3.75 -19.50 -30.14
CA ASN A 19 3.58 -19.93 -28.78
C ASN A 19 2.95 -18.75 -28.03
N VAL A 20 1.65 -18.83 -27.78
CA VAL A 20 1.03 -18.03 -26.73
C VAL A 20 1.56 -18.62 -25.43
N VAL A 21 2.72 -18.10 -25.00
CA VAL A 21 3.13 -18.22 -23.61
C VAL A 21 2.07 -17.45 -22.85
N GLY A 22 1.14 -18.18 -22.24
CA GLY A 22 0.29 -17.61 -21.21
C GLY A 22 1.24 -16.98 -20.19
N HIS A 23 1.24 -15.65 -20.12
CA HIS A 23 1.82 -14.97 -18.99
C HIS A 23 0.94 -15.35 -17.80
N SER A 24 1.31 -16.42 -17.10
CA SER A 24 1.16 -16.39 -15.65
C SER A 24 1.84 -15.10 -15.19
N PRO A 25 1.24 -14.32 -14.27
CA PRO A 25 1.97 -13.22 -13.67
C PRO A 25 3.20 -13.85 -13.02
N GLU A 26 4.36 -13.62 -13.63
CA GLU A 26 5.63 -13.94 -13.02
C GLU A 26 5.65 -13.15 -11.72
N MET A 27 5.60 -13.86 -10.59
CA MET A 27 6.00 -13.29 -9.32
C MET A 27 7.45 -12.84 -9.50
N MET A 28 7.62 -11.55 -9.79
CA MET A 28 8.93 -10.95 -9.83
C MET A 28 9.56 -11.16 -8.46
N ASN A 29 10.73 -11.79 -8.45
CA ASN A 29 11.55 -11.96 -7.26
C ASN A 29 12.09 -10.59 -6.85
N THR A 30 11.23 -9.78 -6.23
CA THR A 30 11.65 -8.63 -5.44
C THR A 30 12.41 -9.16 -4.23
N THR A 31 13.49 -8.47 -3.86
CA THR A 31 14.15 -8.73 -2.57
C THR A 31 13.08 -8.75 -1.48
N PRO A 32 13.00 -9.79 -0.63
CA PRO A 32 11.88 -9.94 0.29
C PRO A 32 11.86 -8.76 1.27
N THR A 33 10.89 -7.87 1.08
CA THR A 33 10.54 -6.81 2.02
C THR A 33 10.26 -7.47 3.37
N SER A 34 10.79 -6.94 4.49
CA SER A 34 10.53 -7.55 5.81
C SER A 34 9.08 -7.39 6.27
N VAL A 35 8.29 -6.58 5.56
CA VAL A 35 6.92 -6.21 5.90
C VAL A 35 5.91 -6.98 5.04
N ARG A 36 4.73 -7.20 5.59
CA ARG A 36 3.73 -8.12 5.02
C ARG A 36 3.04 -7.52 3.78
N SER A 37 2.91 -8.30 2.72
CA SER A 37 1.97 -7.99 1.63
C SER A 37 0.54 -8.38 2.05
N PHE A 38 -0.40 -7.46 1.86
CA PHE A 38 -1.83 -7.65 2.08
C PHE A 38 -2.59 -7.61 0.76
N SER A 39 -3.64 -8.42 0.64
CA SER A 39 -4.58 -8.26 -0.46
C SER A 39 -5.50 -7.05 -0.21
N VAL A 40 -6.02 -6.44 -1.27
CA VAL A 40 -7.01 -5.37 -1.12
C VAL A 40 -8.28 -5.88 -0.44
N GLY A 41 -8.64 -7.15 -0.66
CA GLY A 41 -9.79 -7.80 -0.04
C GLY A 41 -9.67 -7.91 1.48
N ASP A 42 -8.48 -8.27 1.98
CA ASP A 42 -8.21 -8.29 3.42
C ASP A 42 -8.39 -6.89 4.03
N LEU A 43 -7.81 -5.87 3.38
CA LEU A 43 -7.87 -4.49 3.89
C LEU A 43 -9.28 -3.91 3.80
N GLN A 44 -10.06 -4.28 2.78
CA GLN A 44 -11.48 -3.96 2.71
C GLN A 44 -12.23 -4.60 3.87
N GLN A 45 -12.01 -5.88 4.15
CA GLN A 45 -12.65 -6.54 5.29
C GLN A 45 -12.29 -5.87 6.61
N TYR A 46 -11.02 -5.49 6.82
CA TYR A 46 -10.57 -4.90 8.08
C TYR A 46 -11.06 -3.47 8.30
N THR A 47 -11.45 -2.76 7.23
CA THR A 47 -11.89 -1.36 7.25
C THR A 47 -13.40 -1.19 7.01
N ASP A 48 -14.15 -2.28 6.95
CA ASP A 48 -15.56 -2.27 6.50
C ASP A 48 -15.73 -1.57 5.13
N SER A 49 -15.02 -2.08 4.14
CA SER A 49 -14.97 -1.55 2.76
C SER A 49 -14.53 -0.09 2.67
N PHE A 50 -13.57 0.33 3.50
CA PHE A 50 -13.14 1.72 3.62
C PHE A 50 -14.30 2.68 3.97
N SER A 51 -15.17 2.26 4.89
CA SER A 51 -16.29 3.07 5.37
C SER A 51 -15.83 4.41 5.93
N GLU A 52 -16.61 5.46 5.67
CA GLU A 52 -16.37 6.80 6.23
C GLU A 52 -16.47 6.80 7.77
N GLU A 53 -17.15 5.83 8.38
CA GLU A 53 -17.15 5.66 9.85
C GLU A 53 -15.78 5.26 10.40
N ASN A 54 -14.96 4.60 9.58
CA ASN A 54 -13.60 4.21 9.91
C ASN A 54 -12.56 5.22 9.43
N LEU A 55 -12.94 6.29 8.73
CA LEU A 55 -12.02 7.37 8.35
C LEU A 55 -11.55 8.08 9.62
N ILE A 56 -10.24 8.04 9.88
CA ILE A 56 -9.65 8.73 11.04
C ILE A 56 -8.99 10.05 10.65
N ARG A 57 -8.39 10.12 9.45
CA ARG A 57 -7.67 11.31 8.96
C ARG A 57 -7.70 11.41 7.44
N GLU A 58 -7.64 12.64 6.96
CA GLU A 58 -7.26 12.95 5.58
C GLU A 58 -5.84 13.51 5.61
N ASP A 59 -4.96 12.87 4.85
CA ASP A 59 -3.58 13.26 4.63
C ASP A 59 -3.45 13.83 3.21
N ARG A 60 -2.39 14.61 2.94
CA ARG A 60 -2.11 15.09 1.59
C ARG A 60 -1.87 13.95 0.60
N LEU A 61 -1.45 12.78 1.08
CA LEU A 61 -1.23 11.60 0.26
C LEU A 61 -2.52 10.79 0.00
N GLY A 62 -3.55 10.96 0.82
CA GLY A 62 -4.80 10.22 0.71
C GLY A 62 -5.55 10.10 2.02
N LYS A 63 -6.35 9.03 2.17
CA LYS A 63 -7.21 8.83 3.33
C LYS A 63 -6.64 7.77 4.27
N VAL A 64 -6.75 7.97 5.57
CA VAL A 64 -6.30 7.02 6.60
C VAL A 64 -7.50 6.44 7.33
N TYR A 65 -7.62 5.12 7.31
CA TYR A 65 -8.72 4.39 7.92
C TYR A 65 -8.25 3.58 9.13
N LEU A 66 -9.07 3.54 10.18
CA LEU A 66 -8.93 2.57 11.26
C LEU A 66 -9.31 1.18 10.72
N ALA A 67 -8.46 0.21 11.01
CA ALA A 67 -8.71 -1.19 10.66
C ALA A 67 -8.58 -2.07 11.89
N GLN A 68 -9.37 -3.14 11.93
CA GLN A 68 -9.18 -4.24 12.87
C GLN A 68 -8.93 -5.53 12.08
N SER A 69 -7.73 -6.09 12.23
CA SER A 69 -7.39 -7.37 11.59
C SER A 69 -8.15 -8.53 12.23
N SER A 70 -8.15 -9.68 11.56
CA SER A 70 -8.84 -10.89 12.04
C SER A 70 -8.35 -11.42 13.40
N ASP A 71 -7.13 -11.06 13.80
CA ASP A 71 -6.54 -11.35 15.12
C ASP A 71 -6.85 -10.26 16.18
N GLY A 72 -7.69 -9.28 15.84
CA GLY A 72 -8.15 -8.21 16.73
C GLY A 72 -7.19 -7.03 16.88
N LYS A 73 -6.04 -7.03 16.21
CA LYS A 73 -5.09 -5.90 16.26
C LYS A 73 -5.65 -4.68 15.53
N LEU A 74 -5.41 -3.50 16.11
CA LEU A 74 -5.74 -2.23 15.48
C LEU A 74 -4.61 -1.78 14.57
N LEU A 75 -4.97 -1.39 13.35
CA LEU A 75 -4.08 -0.94 12.28
C LEU A 75 -4.58 0.38 11.71
N GLU A 76 -3.70 1.09 11.03
CA GLU A 76 -4.04 2.24 10.21
C GLU A 76 -3.71 1.97 8.76
N ILE A 77 -4.70 2.16 7.90
CA ILE A 77 -4.57 1.91 6.47
C ILE A 77 -4.55 3.26 5.76
N MET A 78 -3.38 3.69 5.31
CA MET A 78 -3.25 4.86 4.44
C MET A 78 -3.49 4.42 2.99
N LYS A 79 -4.66 4.78 2.47
CA LYS A 79 -5.03 4.57 1.07
C LYS A 79 -4.63 5.81 0.28
N LEU A 80 -3.66 5.65 -0.63
CA LEU A 80 -3.24 6.76 -1.50
C LEU A 80 -4.40 7.20 -2.41
N ASP A 81 -4.50 8.51 -2.62
CA ASP A 81 -5.50 9.05 -3.55
C ASP A 81 -5.18 8.72 -5.02
N ASN A 82 -6.10 9.04 -5.92
CA ASN A 82 -5.96 8.74 -7.34
C ASN A 82 -4.76 9.40 -8.03
N VAL A 83 -4.15 10.43 -7.43
CA VAL A 83 -2.97 11.11 -7.98
C VAL A 83 -1.71 10.38 -7.52
N ASN A 84 -1.62 10.13 -6.22
CA ASN A 84 -0.47 9.49 -5.58
C ASN A 84 -0.41 7.98 -5.86
N SER A 85 -1.54 7.32 -6.14
CA SER A 85 -1.58 5.88 -6.45
C SER A 85 -1.11 5.51 -7.86
N ARG A 86 -0.92 6.50 -8.75
CA ARG A 86 -0.47 6.30 -10.15
C ARG A 86 0.99 5.89 -10.27
N VAL A 87 1.73 5.90 -9.16
CA VAL A 87 3.09 5.38 -9.12
C VAL A 87 3.11 3.91 -9.60
N PRO A 88 4.02 3.55 -10.52
CA PRO A 88 4.22 2.17 -10.93
C PRO A 88 4.39 1.24 -9.72
N ALA A 89 3.96 -0.02 -9.86
CA ALA A 89 4.01 -0.97 -8.74
C ALA A 89 5.45 -1.17 -8.25
N ASP A 90 6.41 -1.27 -9.17
CA ASP A 90 7.82 -1.47 -8.83
C ASP A 90 8.40 -0.27 -8.08
N ASP A 91 8.18 0.96 -8.57
CA ASP A 91 8.59 2.20 -7.90
C ASP A 91 7.97 2.32 -6.49
N PHE A 92 6.71 1.92 -6.33
CA PHE A 92 6.06 1.89 -5.02
C PHE A 92 6.71 0.86 -4.09
N LEU A 93 7.04 -0.32 -4.59
CA LEU A 93 7.69 -1.37 -3.81
C LEU A 93 9.09 -0.96 -3.35
N GLU A 94 9.85 -0.22 -4.19
CA GLU A 94 11.13 0.37 -3.79
C GLU A 94 10.96 1.35 -2.62
N LEU A 95 9.93 2.21 -2.67
CA LEU A 95 9.61 3.12 -1.56
C LEU A 95 9.18 2.36 -0.30
N VAL A 96 8.36 1.31 -0.45
CA VAL A 96 7.95 0.45 0.67
C VAL A 96 9.17 -0.21 1.31
N LEU A 97 10.11 -0.72 0.51
CA LEU A 97 11.37 -1.29 1.00
C LEU A 97 12.14 -0.25 1.82
N ALA A 98 12.38 0.94 1.25
CA ALA A 98 13.10 2.01 1.93
C ALA A 98 12.43 2.43 3.26
N VAL A 99 11.09 2.58 3.28
CA VAL A 99 10.36 2.94 4.50
C VAL A 99 10.36 1.79 5.52
N SER A 100 10.33 0.53 5.07
CA SER A 100 10.32 -0.64 5.97
C SER A 100 11.62 -0.82 6.75
N GLU A 101 12.73 -0.25 6.26
CA GLU A 101 14.02 -0.27 6.92
C GLU A 101 14.10 0.75 8.08
N LEU A 102 13.20 1.74 8.11
CA LEU A 102 13.15 2.76 9.15
C LEU A 102 12.55 2.19 10.45
N ARG A 103 13.41 1.58 11.28
CA ARG A 103 13.04 1.02 12.59
C ARG A 103 13.61 1.88 13.72
N HIS A 104 12.77 2.70 14.32
CA HIS A 104 13.14 3.54 15.45
C HIS A 104 11.96 3.69 16.43
N PRO A 105 12.19 3.76 17.76
CA PRO A 105 11.10 3.91 18.74
C PRO A 105 10.22 5.16 18.56
N ASN A 106 10.72 6.17 17.86
CA ASN A 106 10.01 7.41 17.55
C ASN A 106 9.53 7.51 16.09
N ILE A 107 9.63 6.43 15.30
CA ILE A 107 9.07 6.33 13.95
C ILE A 107 7.91 5.34 14.00
N LEU A 108 6.83 5.66 13.29
CA LEU A 108 5.70 4.76 13.20
C LEU A 108 6.05 3.52 12.38
N GLU A 109 5.82 2.35 12.96
CA GLU A 109 6.15 1.07 12.34
C GLU A 109 5.23 0.77 11.15
N LEU A 110 5.83 0.60 9.96
CA LEU A 110 5.18 0.03 8.80
C LEU A 110 5.06 -1.49 8.99
N VAL A 111 3.83 -1.97 9.05
CA VAL A 111 3.51 -3.40 9.24
C VAL A 111 3.41 -4.11 7.89
N GLY A 112 2.99 -3.40 6.85
CA GLY A 112 2.81 -3.96 5.52
C GLY A 112 2.29 -2.98 4.50
N TYR A 113 1.90 -3.51 3.36
CA TYR A 113 1.45 -2.73 2.20
C TYR A 113 0.46 -3.53 1.34
N CYS A 114 -0.17 -2.86 0.38
CA CYS A 114 -0.94 -3.47 -0.69
C CYS A 114 -0.65 -2.73 -2.02
N ALA A 115 -0.43 -3.48 -3.09
CA ALA A 115 -0.13 -2.97 -4.43
C ALA A 115 -0.95 -3.70 -5.53
N GLU A 116 -2.24 -3.93 -5.29
CA GLU A 116 -3.14 -4.67 -6.18
C GLU A 116 -4.12 -3.74 -6.92
N PHE A 117 -4.46 -4.04 -8.18
CA PHE A 117 -5.53 -3.36 -8.94
C PHE A 117 -5.47 -1.82 -8.91
N ASP A 118 -4.28 -1.26 -9.16
CA ASP A 118 -3.99 0.19 -9.09
C ASP A 118 -4.23 0.84 -7.71
N GLN A 119 -4.46 0.03 -6.68
CA GLN A 119 -4.46 0.48 -5.31
C GLN A 119 -3.03 0.44 -4.76
N ARG A 120 -2.72 1.49 -3.98
CA ARG A 120 -1.48 1.61 -3.22
C ARG A 120 -1.88 1.94 -1.80
N LEU A 121 -1.66 1.00 -0.89
CA LEU A 121 -1.96 1.17 0.52
C LEU A 121 -0.75 0.87 1.37
N LEU A 122 -0.61 1.62 2.45
CA LEU A 122 0.38 1.41 3.50
C LEU A 122 -0.35 1.05 4.78
N VAL A 123 0.16 0.03 5.47
CA VAL A 123 -0.43 -0.54 6.68
C VAL A 123 0.51 -0.26 7.84
N TYR A 124 0.07 0.58 8.77
CA TYR A 124 0.82 0.95 9.96
C TYR A 124 0.17 0.39 11.22
N LYS A 125 0.97 0.29 12.28
CA LYS A 125 0.44 0.05 13.62
C LYS A 125 -0.43 1.24 14.05
N TYR A 126 -1.58 0.99 14.67
CA TYR A 126 -2.41 2.10 15.18
C TYR A 126 -1.74 2.83 16.34
N PHE A 127 -1.69 4.16 16.26
CA PHE A 127 -1.05 5.03 17.26
C PHE A 127 -1.99 6.05 17.89
N GLY A 128 -3.25 6.13 17.45
CA GLY A 128 -4.27 7.00 18.02
C GLY A 128 -4.99 7.84 16.96
N LYS A 129 -6.19 8.33 17.29
CA LYS A 129 -6.98 9.14 16.35
C LYS A 129 -6.42 10.55 16.14
N LYS A 130 -5.85 11.15 17.19
CA LYS A 130 -5.37 12.55 17.17
C LYS A 130 -3.90 12.62 16.79
N THR A 131 -3.57 13.52 15.88
CA THR A 131 -2.20 13.94 15.58
C THR A 131 -1.69 14.95 16.60
N LEU A 132 -0.38 15.22 16.59
CA LEU A 132 0.18 16.35 17.34
C LEU A 132 -0.45 17.69 16.90
N HIS A 133 -0.74 17.86 15.61
CA HIS A 133 -1.41 19.06 15.11
C HIS A 133 -2.78 19.24 15.78
N ASP A 134 -3.59 18.18 15.83
CA ASP A 134 -4.92 18.22 16.46
C ASP A 134 -4.84 18.57 17.94
N ILE A 135 -3.86 18.00 18.65
CA ILE A 135 -3.64 18.24 20.08
C ILE A 135 -3.22 19.70 20.32
N LEU A 136 -2.29 20.23 19.52
CA LEU A 136 -1.80 21.59 19.69
C LEU A 136 -2.84 22.65 19.33
N HIS A 137 -3.81 22.31 18.46
CA HIS A 137 -4.85 23.24 17.98
C HIS A 137 -6.26 22.91 18.51
N ALA A 138 -6.38 22.08 19.54
CA ALA A 138 -7.66 21.71 20.18
C ALA A 138 -8.39 22.87 20.89
N GLY A 139 -7.94 24.12 20.72
CA GLY A 139 -8.53 25.32 21.30
C GLY A 139 -8.25 25.48 22.80
N ASP A 140 -9.24 26.00 23.52
CA ASP A 140 -9.14 26.29 24.95
C ASP A 140 -9.43 25.10 25.87
N ASP A 141 -9.61 23.88 25.34
CA ASP A 141 -9.77 22.68 26.16
C ASP A 141 -8.51 22.43 27.00
N PRO A 142 -8.54 22.67 28.32
CA PRO A 142 -7.36 22.53 29.17
C PRO A 142 -6.90 21.08 29.29
N SER A 143 -7.82 20.12 29.09
CA SER A 143 -7.53 18.68 29.15
C SER A 143 -6.76 18.17 27.92
N ALA A 144 -6.82 18.91 26.81
CA ALA A 144 -6.12 18.59 25.58
C ALA A 144 -4.72 19.24 25.50
N ARG A 145 -4.36 20.13 26.43
CA ARG A 145 -3.08 20.86 26.37
C ARG A 145 -1.91 20.01 26.85
N LEU A 146 -0.89 19.90 25.99
CA LEU A 146 0.40 19.30 26.37
C LEU A 146 1.12 20.17 27.41
N SER A 147 1.54 19.54 28.51
CA SER A 147 2.44 20.12 29.49
C SER A 147 3.79 20.49 28.85
N TRP A 148 4.56 21.38 29.49
CA TRP A 148 5.89 21.74 28.98
C TRP A 148 6.81 20.53 28.84
N THR A 149 6.79 19.64 29.84
CA THR A 149 7.56 18.38 29.79
C THR A 149 7.17 17.51 28.61
N ALA A 150 5.86 17.31 28.36
CA ALA A 150 5.40 16.51 27.22
C ALA A 150 5.83 17.12 25.87
N ARG A 151 5.87 18.46 25.76
CA ARG A 151 6.38 19.14 24.55
C ARG A 151 7.85 18.86 24.32
N LEU A 152 8.66 18.87 25.39
CA LEU A 152 10.09 18.54 25.30
C LEU A 152 10.30 17.06 24.90
N GLU A 153 9.50 16.14 25.41
CA GLU A 153 9.55 14.72 25.04
C GLU A 153 9.21 14.50 23.56
N VAL A 154 8.17 15.18 23.06
CA VAL A 154 7.80 15.15 21.63
C VAL A 154 8.91 15.72 20.76
N ALA A 155 9.48 16.87 21.11
CA ALA A 155 10.57 17.49 20.36
C ALA A 155 11.83 16.60 20.34
N LEU A 156 12.21 16.04 21.49
CA LEU A 156 13.34 15.11 21.59
C LEU A 156 13.10 13.84 20.78
N GLY A 157 11.90 13.27 20.84
CA GLY A 157 11.53 12.08 20.08
C GLY A 157 11.59 12.32 18.57
N ALA A 158 11.09 13.47 18.10
CA ALA A 158 11.17 13.86 16.70
C ALA A 158 12.63 14.08 16.25
N ALA A 159 13.45 14.73 17.07
CA ALA A 159 14.88 14.92 16.76
C ALA A 159 15.61 13.58 16.62
N LYS A 160 15.40 12.64 17.55
CA LYS A 160 15.99 11.30 17.49
C LYS A 160 15.53 10.47 16.29
N ALA A 161 14.31 10.68 15.82
CA ALA A 161 13.80 10.01 14.63
C ALA A 161 14.43 10.52 13.32
N LEU A 162 14.94 11.76 13.32
CA LEU A 162 15.46 12.44 12.13
C LEU A 162 17.00 12.45 12.05
N GLU A 163 17.69 12.20 13.16
CA GLU A 163 19.15 12.04 13.24
C GLU A 163 19.61 10.72 12.58
#